data_AF-A0A9Q0C5U8-F1
#
_entry.id   AF-A0A9Q0C5U8-F1
#
_cell.length_a   1.000
_cell.length_b   1.000
_cell.length_c   1.000
_cell.angle_alpha   90.00
_cell.angle_beta   90.00
_cell.angle_gamma   90.00
#
_symmetry.space_group_name_H-M   'P 1'
#
loop_
_entity.id
_entity.type
_entity.pdbx_description
1 polymer ?
#
loop_
_entity_poly.entity_id
_entity_poly.type
_entity_poly.pdbx_seq_one_letter_code
_entity_poly.pdbx_strand_id
1 'polypeptide(L)'
;MDRLAKLASQRSVVVFGKSSCCMSHTITRLFIELGVNPTVHELDQDLRGREMERALARLLGSSGSDVPAVFIGGKLVGSTDKVMALHLSGSLIPMLRDAGALWV
;
A
#
# COMPACT_ATOMS: atom_id res chain seq x y z
N MET A 1 8.42 -10.65 -14.73
CA MET A 1 8.31 -9.25 -14.29
C MET A 1 7.24 -9.18 -13.21
N ASP A 2 7.59 -8.76 -12.00
CA ASP A 2 6.68 -8.67 -10.86
C ASP A 2 5.49 -7.75 -11.13
N ARG A 3 4.28 -8.32 -11.24
CA ARG A 3 3.02 -7.60 -11.50
C ARG A 3 2.76 -6.52 -10.45
N LEU A 4 3.16 -6.78 -9.20
CA LEU A 4 3.09 -5.82 -8.09
C LEU A 4 3.86 -4.54 -8.39
N ALA A 5 5.10 -4.64 -8.88
CA ALA A 5 5.90 -3.49 -9.24
C ALA A 5 5.28 -2.70 -10.40
N LYS A 6 4.69 -3.40 -11.38
CA LYS A 6 3.98 -2.76 -12.49
C LYS A 6 2.78 -1.95 -12.00
N LEU A 7 1.93 -2.53 -11.14
CA LEU A 7 0.77 -1.86 -10.57
C LEU A 7 1.19 -0.71 -9.64
N ALA A 8 2.19 -0.94 -8.79
CA ALA A 8 2.76 0.06 -7.90
C ALA A 8 3.37 1.26 -8.64
N SER A 9 3.90 1.06 -9.84
CA SER A 9 4.47 2.15 -10.66
C SER A 9 3.43 2.95 -11.44
N GLN A 10 2.17 2.49 -11.52
CA GLN A 10 1.13 3.21 -12.27
C GLN A 10 0.59 4.43 -11.52
N ARG A 11 0.72 4.44 -10.18
CA ARG A 11 0.17 5.46 -9.30
C ARG A 11 1.15 5.79 -8.18
N SER A 12 1.03 6.99 -7.63
CA SER A 12 1.93 7.49 -6.59
C SER A 12 1.73 6.75 -5.26
N VAL A 13 0.52 6.32 -4.94
CA VAL A 13 0.22 5.44 -3.78
C VAL A 13 -0.68 4.30 -4.21
N VAL A 14 -0.26 3.08 -3.88
CA VAL A 14 -1.00 1.85 -4.17
C VAL A 14 -1.10 0.99 -2.91
N VAL A 15 -2.30 0.53 -2.60
CA VAL A 15 -2.61 -0.30 -1.43
C VAL A 15 -3.12 -1.65 -1.93
N PHE A 16 -2.43 -2.73 -1.61
CA PHE A 16 -2.89 -4.09 -1.88
C PHE A 16 -3.54 -4.65 -0.63
N GLY A 17 -4.84 -4.90 -0.71
CA GLY A 17 -5.67 -5.27 0.43
C GLY A 17 -6.57 -6.46 0.14
N LYS A 18 -7.44 -6.77 1.10
CA LYS A 18 -8.61 -7.63 0.88
C LYS A 18 -9.86 -6.82 1.20
N SER A 19 -10.92 -7.07 0.46
CA SER A 19 -12.24 -6.45 0.63
C SER A 19 -12.81 -6.70 2.04
N SER A 20 -12.49 -7.86 2.63
CA SER A 20 -12.91 -8.22 3.98
C SER A 20 -12.03 -7.67 5.11
N CYS A 21 -10.98 -6.89 4.80
CA CYS A 21 -10.01 -6.42 5.79
C CYS A 21 -10.27 -4.95 6.18
N CYS A 22 -10.70 -4.72 7.42
CA CYS A 22 -10.94 -3.37 7.96
C CYS A 22 -9.71 -2.46 7.89
N MET A 23 -8.50 -3.01 8.05
CA MET A 23 -7.25 -2.25 7.99
C MET A 23 -7.00 -1.63 6.61
N SER A 24 -7.44 -2.29 5.53
CA SER A 24 -7.34 -1.76 4.17
C SER A 24 -8.15 -0.47 4.02
N HIS A 25 -9.36 -0.42 4.59
CA HIS A 25 -10.17 0.79 4.63
C HIS A 25 -9.55 1.89 5.48
N THR A 26 -9.02 1.55 6.67
CA THR A 26 -8.37 2.51 7.56
C THR A 26 -7.19 3.20 6.88
N ILE A 27 -6.31 2.44 6.24
CA ILE A 27 -5.14 2.98 5.53
C ILE A 27 -5.56 3.85 4.33
N THR A 28 -6.56 3.39 3.57
CA THR A 28 -7.09 4.14 2.43
C THR A 28 -7.65 5.49 2.89
N ARG A 29 -8.42 5.48 3.97
CA ARG A 29 -8.99 6.71 4.54
C ARG A 29 -7.91 7.64 5.07
N LEU A 30 -6.89 7.12 5.74
CA LEU A 30 -5.74 7.91 6.20
C LEU A 30 -5.09 8.66 5.02
N PHE A 31 -4.82 8.00 3.90
CA PHE A 31 -4.25 8.68 2.74
C PHE A 31 -5.17 9.75 2.15
N ILE A 32 -6.48 9.49 2.09
CA ILE A 32 -7.46 10.47 1.62
C ILE A 32 -7.51 11.68 2.55
N GLU A 33 -7.48 11.49 3.87
CA GLU A 33 -7.46 12.60 4.84
C GLU A 33 -6.15 13.41 4.78
N LEU A 34 -5.06 12.77 4.37
CA LEU A 34 -3.80 13.46 4.05
C LEU A 34 -3.83 14.21 2.71
N GLY A 35 -4.92 14.16 1.95
CA GLY A 35 -5.04 14.81 0.65
C GLY A 35 -4.40 14.03 -0.51
N VAL A 36 -4.14 12.73 -0.31
CA VAL A 36 -3.57 11.83 -1.32
C VAL A 36 -4.67 10.97 -1.94
N ASN A 37 -4.50 10.62 -3.22
CA ASN A 37 -5.38 9.70 -3.93
C ASN A 37 -4.78 8.28 -4.02
N PRO A 38 -5.02 7.39 -3.03
CA PRO A 38 -4.52 6.01 -3.07
C PRO A 38 -5.32 5.15 -4.06
N THR A 39 -4.65 4.23 -4.73
CA THR A 39 -5.32 3.18 -5.52
C THR A 39 -5.33 1.88 -4.74
N VAL A 40 -6.53 1.33 -4.48
CA VAL A 40 -6.69 0.06 -3.76
C VAL A 40 -6.86 -1.09 -4.74
N HIS A 41 -6.07 -2.14 -4.58
CA HIS A 41 -6.21 -3.41 -5.29
C HIS A 41 -6.66 -4.49 -4.32
N GLU A 42 -7.90 -4.95 -4.49
CA GLU A 42 -8.50 -6.02 -3.70
C GLU A 42 -8.04 -7.38 -4.24
N LEU A 43 -7.20 -8.06 -3.47
CA LEU A 43 -6.61 -9.33 -3.88
C LEU A 43 -7.66 -10.46 -3.89
N ASP A 44 -8.68 -10.43 -3.04
CA ASP A 44 -9.72 -11.47 -3.05
C ASP A 44 -10.64 -11.41 -4.28
N GLN A 45 -10.74 -10.25 -4.93
CA GLN A 45 -11.57 -10.07 -6.13
C GLN A 45 -10.80 -10.29 -7.44
N ASP A 46 -9.47 -10.27 -7.42
CA ASP A 46 -8.64 -10.55 -8.61
C ASP A 46 -8.41 -12.06 -8.74
N LEU A 47 -8.64 -12.62 -9.93
CA LEU A 47 -8.38 -14.03 -10.23
C LEU A 47 -6.93 -14.45 -9.94
N ARG A 48 -5.99 -13.51 -10.00
CA ARG A 48 -4.56 -13.70 -9.70
C ARG A 48 -4.17 -13.14 -8.34
N GLY A 49 -5.14 -12.81 -7.50
CA GLY A 49 -4.97 -12.35 -6.13
C GLY A 49 -4.05 -13.23 -5.31
N ARG A 50 -4.29 -14.54 -5.34
CA ARG A 50 -3.50 -15.54 -4.60
C ARG A 50 -2.01 -15.54 -5.02
N GLU A 51 -1.70 -15.25 -6.28
CA GLU A 51 -0.32 -15.12 -6.77
C GLU A 51 0.33 -13.84 -6.24
N MET A 52 -0.42 -12.74 -6.25
CA MET A 52 0.03 -11.44 -5.71
C MET A 52 0.19 -11.48 -4.19
N GLU A 53 -0.71 -12.11 -3.45
CA GLU A 53 -0.59 -12.34 -2.01
C GLU A 53 0.69 -13.09 -1.66
N ARG A 54 1.00 -14.18 -2.39
CA ARG A 54 2.24 -14.91 -2.17
C ARG A 54 3.49 -14.07 -2.46
N ALA A 55 3.43 -13.25 -3.50
CA ALA A 55 4.53 -12.35 -3.83
C ALA A 55 4.70 -11.25 -2.76
N LEU A 56 3.61 -10.65 -2.29
CA LEU A 56 3.60 -9.72 -1.17
C LEU A 56 4.13 -10.39 0.10
N ALA A 57 3.76 -11.64 0.35
CA ALA A 57 4.25 -12.36 1.50
C ALA A 57 5.76 -12.63 1.44
N ARG A 58 6.31 -12.85 0.25
CA ARG A 58 7.77 -12.93 0.06
C ARG A 58 8.47 -11.59 0.28
N LEU A 59 7.84 -10.49 -0.13
CA LEU A 59 8.40 -9.14 0.00
C LEU A 59 8.33 -8.60 1.45
N LEU A 60 7.23 -8.87 2.15
CA LEU A 60 6.98 -8.45 3.53
C LEU A 60 7.48 -9.46 4.58
N GLY A 61 7.87 -10.67 4.17
CA GLY A 61 8.32 -11.73 5.07
C GLY A 61 7.18 -12.35 5.88
N SER A 62 7.44 -12.75 7.13
CA SER A 62 6.46 -13.43 8.00
C SER A 62 5.19 -12.60 8.30
N SER A 63 5.23 -11.28 8.13
CA SER A 63 4.06 -10.38 8.22
C SER A 63 3.21 -10.37 6.94
N GLY A 64 3.61 -11.13 5.93
CA GLY A 64 3.06 -11.17 4.59
C GLY A 64 1.63 -11.64 4.40
N SER A 65 1.06 -12.28 5.42
CA SER A 65 -0.37 -12.64 5.46
C SER A 65 -1.26 -11.46 5.90
N ASP A 66 -0.69 -10.45 6.58
CA ASP A 66 -1.40 -9.28 7.06
C ASP A 66 -1.39 -8.19 5.99
N VAL A 67 -2.30 -8.33 5.05
CA VAL A 67 -2.78 -7.21 4.24
C VAL A 67 -3.39 -6.14 5.14
N PRO A 68 -3.31 -4.84 4.80
CA PRO A 68 -2.83 -4.26 3.54
C PRO A 68 -1.30 -4.10 3.42
N ALA A 69 -0.80 -4.28 2.21
CA ALA A 69 0.56 -3.90 1.80
C ALA A 69 0.54 -2.57 1.03
N VAL A 70 1.40 -1.63 1.39
CA VAL A 70 1.39 -0.27 0.86
C VAL A 70 2.65 0.04 0.07
N PHE A 71 2.46 0.59 -1.13
CA PHE A 71 3.49 1.06 -2.02
C PHE A 71 3.35 2.57 -2.22
N ILE A 72 4.47 3.28 -2.17
CA ILE A 72 4.55 4.73 -2.39
C ILE A 72 5.67 4.99 -3.40
N GLY A 73 5.38 5.71 -4.48
CA GLY A 73 6.33 5.99 -5.57
C GLY A 73 6.89 4.73 -6.22
N GLY A 74 6.09 3.66 -6.32
CA GLY A 74 6.52 2.36 -6.84
C GLY A 74 7.39 1.52 -5.89
N LYS A 75 7.69 2.00 -4.67
CA LYS A 75 8.48 1.28 -3.67
C LYS A 75 7.58 0.69 -2.58
N LEU A 76 7.88 -0.52 -2.14
CA LEU A 76 7.20 -1.14 -1.00
C LEU A 76 7.59 -0.41 0.28
N VAL A 77 6.60 0.15 0.97
CA VAL A 77 6.80 0.82 2.27
C VAL A 77 6.63 -0.17 3.40
N GLY A 78 5.61 -1.03 3.34
CA GLY A 78 5.36 -2.05 4.34
C GLY A 78 3.88 -2.39 4.53
N SER A 79 3.57 -3.03 5.64
CA SER A 79 2.21 -3.27 6.13
C SER A 79 1.64 -2.05 6.87
N THR A 80 0.39 -2.16 7.34
CA THR A 80 -0.29 -1.15 8.18
C THR A 80 0.59 -0.61 9.31
N ASP A 81 1.24 -1.47 10.09
CA ASP A 81 2.05 -1.05 11.24
C ASP A 81 3.18 -0.11 10.83
N LYS A 82 3.83 -0.39 9.71
CA LYS A 82 4.93 0.42 9.19
C LYS A 82 4.43 1.79 8.73
N VAL A 83 3.28 1.83 8.06
CA VAL A 83 2.66 3.08 7.61
C VAL A 83 2.21 3.92 8.80
N MET A 84 1.60 3.31 9.82
CA MET A 84 1.21 3.99 11.05
C MET A 84 2.43 4.53 11.81
N ALA A 85 3.51 3.75 11.91
CA ALA A 85 4.76 4.22 12.50
C ALA A 85 5.33 5.44 11.77
N LEU A 86 5.30 5.45 10.42
CA LEU A 86 5.74 6.58 9.61
C LEU A 86 4.82 7.81 9.76
N HIS A 87 3.52 7.59 9.95
CA HIS A 87 2.56 8.65 10.21
C HIS A 87 2.85 9.30 11.57
N LEU A 88 3.03 8.49 12.62
CA LEU A 88 3.37 8.94 13.97
C LEU A 88 4.74 9.62 14.04
N SER A 89 5.72 9.17 13.25
CA SER A 89 7.04 9.80 13.17
C SER A 89 7.06 11.08 12.33
N GLY A 90 5.96 11.43 11.66
CA GLY A 90 5.89 12.56 10.73
C GLY A 90 6.65 12.34 9.41
N SER A 91 7.21 11.15 9.17
CA SER A 91 8.01 10.84 7.96
C SER A 91 7.15 10.42 6.77
N LEU A 92 5.85 10.15 6.97
CA LEU A 92 4.95 9.76 5.90
C LEU A 92 4.70 10.90 4.88
N ILE A 93 4.47 12.12 5.37
CA ILE A 93 4.24 13.31 4.53
C ILE A 93 5.40 13.57 3.55
N PRO A 94 6.69 13.64 3.98
CA PRO A 94 7.78 13.88 3.05
C PRO A 94 7.94 12.75 2.02
N MET A 95 7.66 11.49 2.39
CA MET A 95 7.67 10.38 1.42
C MET A 95 6.57 10.52 0.36
N LEU A 96 5.38 10.95 0.78
CA LEU A 96 4.25 11.20 -0.15
C LEU A 96 4.56 12.36 -1.09
N ARG A 97 5.20 13.42 -0.59
CA ARG A 97 5.66 14.55 -1.41
C ARG A 97 6.72 14.13 -2.42
N ASP A 98 7.73 13.36 -2.00
CA ASP A 98 8.79 12.84 -2.88
C ASP A 98 8.23 11.95 -4.00
N ALA A 99 7.22 11.14 -3.67
CA ALA A 99 6.51 10.31 -4.64
C ALA A 99 5.53 11.08 -5.55
N GLY A 100 5.42 12.42 -5.40
CA GLY A 100 4.48 13.25 -6.15
C GLY A 100 3.01 12.97 -5.82
N ALA A 101 2.74 12.30 -4.70
CA ALA A 101 1.39 11.94 -4.25
C ALA A 101 0.66 13.10 -3.57
N LEU A 102 1.41 14.10 -3.09
CA LEU A 102 0.91 15.25 -2.34
C LEU A 102 1.47 16.54 -2.96
N TRP A 103 0.57 17.43 -3.37
CA TRP A 103 0.89 18.77 -3.89
C TRP A 103 0.38 19.80 -2.87
N VAL A 104 1.16 20.01 -1.80
CA VAL A 104 0.97 21.11 -0.83
C VAL A 104 2.17 22.03 -0.85
#